data_AF-A0A822CFM7-F1
#
_entry.id   AF-A0A822CFM7-F1
#
_cell.length_a   1.000
_cell.length_b   1.000
_cell.length_c   1.000
_cell.angle_alpha   90.00
_cell.angle_beta   90.00
_cell.angle_gamma   90.00
#
_symmetry.space_group_name_H-M   'P 1'
#
loop_
_entity.id
_entity.type
_entity.pdbx_description
1 polymer ?
#
loop_
_entity_poly.entity_id
_entity_poly.type
_entity_poly.pdbx_seq_one_letter_code
_entity_poly.pdbx_strand_id
1 'polypeptide(L)' 'MFTLQCLSARGIQNHSYFPAENEVLLMAATQFKVMGCLNQDNLHIIQLEETTPPSPLLQPVP' A
#
# COMPACT_ATOMS: atom_id res chain seq x y z
N MET A 1 0.50 12.29 -5.23
CA MET A 1 0.27 10.92 -5.72
C MET A 1 1.30 9.99 -5.11
N PHE A 2 0.89 8.78 -4.76
CA PHE A 2 1.80 7.74 -4.30
C PHE A 2 1.81 6.60 -5.30
N THR A 3 3.00 6.08 -5.61
CA THR A 3 3.16 4.84 -6.39
C THR A 3 3.71 3.80 -5.44
N LEU A 4 3.00 2.69 -5.28
CA LEU A 4 3.31 1.64 -4.31
C LEU A 4 3.81 0.39 -5.04
N GLN A 5 4.97 -0.11 -4.65
CA GLN A 5 5.43 -1.46 -4.95
C GLN A 5 5.23 -2.31 -3.69
N CYS A 6 4.22 -3.18 -3.70
CA CYS A 6 3.82 -3.95 -2.51
C CYS A 6 3.36 -5.37 -2.89
N LEU A 7 3.44 -6.28 -1.92
CA LEU A 7 3.06 -7.69 -2.05
C LEU A 7 1.84 -8.05 -1.17
N SER A 8 1.59 -7.28 -0.11
CA SER A 8 0.55 -7.60 0.88
C SER A 8 -0.84 -7.04 0.55
N ALA A 9 -0.97 -6.22 -0.48
CA ALA A 9 -2.24 -5.59 -0.85
C ALA A 9 -3.32 -6.64 -1.21
N ARG A 10 -4.56 -6.37 -0.79
CA ARG A 10 -5.72 -7.22 -1.09
C ARG A 10 -6.74 -6.43 -1.91
N GLY A 11 -7.11 -6.94 -3.08
CA GLY A 11 -8.25 -6.40 -3.82
C GLY A 11 -9.54 -6.59 -3.04
N ILE A 12 -10.31 -5.53 -2.88
CA ILE A 12 -11.58 -5.56 -2.13
C ILE A 12 -12.80 -5.24 -3.01
N GLN A 13 -12.62 -5.24 -4.34
CA GLN A 13 -13.67 -4.83 -5.28
C GLN A 13 -14.99 -5.60 -5.14
N ASN A 14 -14.95 -6.87 -4.72
CA ASN A 14 -16.14 -7.71 -4.52
C ASN A 14 -16.86 -7.45 -3.19
N HIS A 15 -16.30 -6.57 -2.35
CA HIS A 15 -16.79 -6.24 -1.02
C HIS A 15 -17.03 -4.72 -0.86
N SER A 16 -16.59 -3.90 -1.81
CA SER A 16 -16.81 -2.45 -1.82
C SER A 16 -18.20 -2.10 -2.37
N TYR A 17 -18.77 -0.99 -1.89
CA TYR A 17 -20.03 -0.43 -2.42
C TYR A 17 -19.88 0.01 -3.90
N PHE A 18 -18.68 0.44 -4.30
CA PHE A 18 -18.33 0.82 -5.67
C PHE A 18 -17.29 -0.16 -6.26
N PRO A 19 -17.71 -1.24 -6.93
CA PRO A 19 -16.79 -2.30 -7.38
C PRO A 19 -15.86 -1.90 -8.54
N ALA A 20 -16.14 -0.78 -9.21
CA ALA A 20 -15.42 -0.36 -10.42
C ALA A 20 -14.09 0.38 -10.14
N GLU A 21 -13.78 0.67 -8.88
CA GLU A 21 -12.62 1.48 -8.50
C GLU A 21 -11.30 0.69 -8.50
N ASN A 22 -11.36 -0.64 -8.65
CA ASN A 22 -10.20 -1.54 -8.51
C ASN A 22 -9.47 -1.32 -7.17
N GLU A 23 -10.25 -1.08 -6.12
CA GLU A 23 -9.74 -0.73 -4.80
C GLU A 23 -8.93 -1.89 -4.20
N VAL A 24 -7.76 -1.54 -3.67
CA VAL A 24 -6.90 -2.45 -2.91
C VAL A 24 -6.72 -1.91 -1.50
N LEU A 25 -6.78 -2.81 -0.52
CA LEU A 25 -6.58 -2.50 0.89
C LEU A 25 -5.20 -2.97 1.34
N LEU A 26 -4.49 -2.09 2.04
CA LEU A 26 -3.26 -2.40 2.75
C LEU A 26 -3.58 -2.78 4.19
N MET A 27 -2.79 -3.69 4.76
CA MET A 27 -2.89 -3.99 6.19
C MET A 27 -2.46 -2.78 7.02
N ALA A 28 -3.08 -2.64 8.19
CA ALA A 28 -2.66 -1.62 9.13
C ALA A 28 -1.18 -1.80 9.50
N ALA A 29 -0.48 -0.68 9.61
CA ALA A 29 0.96 -0.62 9.90
C ALA A 29 1.87 -1.33 8.89
N THR A 30 1.45 -1.51 7.63
CA THR A 30 2.38 -1.83 6.53
C THR A 30 3.45 -0.73 6.44
N GLN A 31 4.71 -1.14 6.41
CA GLN A 31 5.87 -0.25 6.38
C GLN A 31 6.37 -0.08 4.94
N PHE A 32 6.80 1.14 4.62
CA PHE A 32 7.30 1.48 3.30
C PHE A 32 8.59 2.28 3.40
N LYS A 33 9.49 2.07 2.43
CA LYS A 33 10.66 2.90 2.19
C LYS A 33 10.39 3.84 1.01
N VAL A 34 10.76 5.12 1.16
CA VAL A 34 10.75 6.07 0.05
C VAL A 34 11.89 5.72 -0.91
N MET A 35 11.53 5.44 -2.16
CA MET A 35 12.46 5.08 -3.22
C MET A 35 12.84 6.27 -4.10
N GLY A 36 11.91 7.21 -4.26
CA GLY A 36 12.14 8.41 -5.04
C GLY A 36 10.99 9.38 -4.94
N CYS A 37 11.27 10.64 -5.28
CA CYS A 37 10.29 11.71 -5.34
C CYS A 37 10.44 12.43 -6.69
N LEU A 38 9.30 12.70 -7.33
CA LEU A 38 9.23 13.52 -8.54
C LEU A 38 8.25 14.66 -8.26
N ASN A 39 8.75 15.88 -8.39
CA ASN A 39 7.93 17.10 -8.27
C ASN A 39 7.66 17.64 -9.67
N GLN A 40 6.40 17.76 -10.03
CA GLN A 40 5.95 18.27 -11.33
C GLN A 40 4.83 19.29 -11.10
N ASP A 41 5.16 20.58 -11.20
CA ASP A 41 4.26 21.70 -10.87
C ASP A 41 3.56 21.51 -9.52
N ASN A 42 2.24 21.37 -9.53
CA ASN A 42 1.40 21.16 -8.34
C ASN A 42 1.23 19.68 -7.95
N LEU A 43 1.98 18.77 -8.58
CA LEU A 43 1.92 17.34 -8.34
C LEU A 43 3.23 16.82 -7.73
N HIS A 44 3.12 16.30 -6.51
CA HIS A 44 4.19 15.55 -5.86
C HIS A 44 3.92 14.06 -6.02
N ILE A 45 4.83 13.34 -6.68
CA ILE A 45 4.77 11.89 -6.87
C ILE A 45 5.83 11.26 -5.98
N ILE A 46 5.41 10.39 -5.06
CA ILE A 46 6.31 9.68 -4.14
C ILE A 46 6.23 8.19 -4.45
N GLN A 47 7.39 7.59 -4.75
CA GLN A 47 7.52 6.16 -4.98
C GLN A 47 7.88 5.47 -3.67
N LEU A 48 7.12 4.44 -3.33
CA LEU A 48 7.20 3.70 -2.08
C LEU A 48 7.35 2.21 -2.36
N GLU A 49 8.27 1.54 -1.68
CA GLU A 49 8.42 0.09 -1.71
C GLU A 49 8.12 -0.50 -0.33
N GLU A 50 7.24 -1.51 -0.29
CA GLU A 50 6.88 -2.22 0.94
C GLU A 50 8.11 -2.90 1.52
N THR A 51 8.31 -2.72 2.82
CA THR A 51 9.39 -3.36 3.57
C THR A 51 8.84 -4.45 4.46
N THR A 52 9.56 -5.56 4.59
CA THR A 52 9.24 -6.58 5.59
C THR A 52 9.34 -5.99 7.00
N PRO A 53 8.28 -6.04 7.81
CA PRO A 53 8.34 -5.51 9.17
C PRO A 53 9.34 -6.34 10.01
N PRO A 54 10.03 -5.71 10.97
CA PRO A 54 11.03 -6.38 11.81
C PRO A 54 10.44 -7.48 12.70
N SER A 55 9.12 -7.45 12.93
CA SER A 55 8.37 -8.50 13.62
C SER A 55 6.97 -8.64 13.01
N PRO A 56 6.37 -9.85 13.06
CA PRO A 56 4.98 -10.04 12.64
C PRO A 56 4.04 -9.26 13.57
N LEU A 57 3.15 -8.45 12.98
CA LEU A 57 2.21 -7.60 13.72
C LEU A 57 1.04 -8.38 14.34
N LEU A 58 0.78 -9.58 13.82
CA LEU A 58 -0.26 -10.49 14.30
C LEU A 58 0.39 -11.77 14.80
N GLN A 59 -0.11 -12.29 15.92
CA GLN A 59 0.26 -13.62 16.39
C GLN A 59 -0.36 -14.68 15.45
N PRO A 60 0.35 -15.77 15.14
CA PRO A 60 -0.25 -16.90 14.44
C PRO A 60 -1.44 -17.42 15.24
N VAL A 61 -2.55 -17.71 14.56
CA VAL A 61 -3.67 -18.41 15.19
C VAL A 61 -3.28 -19.89 15.34
N PRO A 62 -3.50 -20.52 16.51
CA PRO A 62 -3.22 -21.94 16.73
C PRO A 62 -3.93 -22.89 15.76
#